data_AF-A0A3S4XYW2-F1
#
_entry.id   AF-A0A3S4XYW2-F1
#
_cell.length_a   1.000
_cell.length_b   1.000
_cell.length_c   1.000
_cell.angle_alpha   90.00
_cell.angle_beta   90.00
_cell.angle_gamma   90.00
#
_symmetry.space_group_name_H-M   'P 1'
#
loop_
_entity.id
_entity.type
_entity.pdbx_description
1 polymer ?
#
loop_
_entity_poly.entity_id
_entity_poly.type
_entity_poly.pdbx_seq_one_letter_code
_entity_poly.pdbx_strand_id
1 'polypeptide(L)'
;MEDNQDFDPALRGLILLAQYHDIAVTEESIKYQFDIEGKGLTQTAWLLAAKSLGLKVRLLSKPISRLPYCHLPVLVWDKTEGKHFILARIDEQHHRYLIQDLTLSEPTYLNKNLNNVIVARLLR
;
A
#
# COMPACT_ATOMS: atom_id res chain seq x y z
N MET A 1 -4.58 30.37 -0.83
CA MET A 1 -5.32 29.10 -1.04
C MET A 1 -4.31 28.15 -1.63
N GLU A 2 -3.55 27.48 -0.77
CA GLU A 2 -2.59 26.47 -1.19
C GLU A 2 -3.36 25.15 -1.32
N ASP A 3 -3.77 24.83 -2.55
CA ASP A 3 -4.13 23.47 -2.93
C ASP A 3 -2.84 22.65 -2.95
N ASN A 4 -2.33 22.34 -1.76
CA ASN A 4 -1.33 21.29 -1.66
C ASN A 4 -2.14 20.01 -1.84
N GLN A 5 -2.13 19.45 -3.06
CA GLN A 5 -2.50 18.07 -3.31
C GLN A 5 -1.60 17.20 -2.42
N ASP A 6 -2.00 17.04 -1.15
CA ASP A 6 -1.24 16.32 -0.15
C ASP A 6 -1.32 14.84 -0.54
N PHE A 7 -0.29 14.44 -1.27
CA PHE A 7 -0.13 13.10 -1.79
C PHE A 7 0.12 12.18 -0.60
N ASP A 8 -0.93 11.49 -0.16
CA ASP A 8 -0.82 10.49 0.88
C ASP A 8 -0.55 9.11 0.23
N PRO A 9 0.66 8.56 0.39
CA PRO A 9 1.01 7.28 -0.23
C PRO A 9 0.15 6.14 0.32
N ALA A 10 -0.30 6.20 1.58
CA ALA A 10 -1.13 5.13 2.13
C ALA A 10 -2.50 5.09 1.43
N LEU A 11 -3.12 6.24 1.21
CA LEU A 11 -4.38 6.43 0.49
C LEU A 11 -4.25 5.98 -0.96
N ARG A 12 -3.19 6.41 -1.66
CA ARG A 12 -2.97 5.98 -3.04
C ARG A 12 -2.82 4.46 -3.13
N GLY A 13 -2.10 3.88 -2.19
CA GLY A 13 -1.94 2.43 -2.08
C GLY A 13 -3.26 1.70 -1.82
N LEU A 14 -4.13 2.27 -0.99
CA LEU A 14 -5.46 1.72 -0.73
C LEU A 14 -6.31 1.69 -1.99
N ILE A 15 -6.34 2.81 -2.73
CA ILE A 15 -7.16 2.97 -3.93
C ILE A 15 -6.71 2.01 -5.01
N LEU A 16 -5.40 1.87 -5.24
CA LEU A 16 -4.89 0.92 -6.22
C LEU A 16 -5.23 -0.53 -5.85
N LEU A 17 -5.16 -0.89 -4.56
CA LEU A 17 -5.58 -2.21 -4.10
C LEU A 17 -7.10 -2.42 -4.28
N ALA A 18 -7.92 -1.42 -3.98
CA ALA A 18 -9.36 -1.49 -4.17
C ALA A 18 -9.70 -1.65 -5.67
N GLN A 19 -9.09 -0.86 -6.55
CA GLN A 19 -9.25 -0.95 -8.00
C GLN A 19 -8.80 -2.30 -8.56
N TYR A 20 -7.69 -2.86 -8.06
CA TYR A 20 -7.24 -4.20 -8.42
C TYR A 20 -8.27 -5.30 -8.05
N HIS A 21 -9.15 -5.00 -7.09
CA HIS A 21 -10.25 -5.87 -6.66
C HIS A 21 -11.61 -5.46 -7.24
N ASP A 22 -11.63 -4.62 -8.29
CA ASP A 22 -12.84 -4.11 -8.94
C ASP A 22 -13.76 -3.30 -8.01
N ILE A 23 -13.19 -2.69 -6.96
CA ILE A 23 -13.91 -1.83 -6.01
C ILE A 23 -13.71 -0.37 -6.42
N ALA A 24 -14.81 0.29 -6.79
CA ALA A 24 -14.81 1.72 -7.10
C ALA A 24 -14.69 2.56 -5.81
N VAL A 25 -13.62 3.33 -5.70
CA VAL A 25 -13.37 4.22 -4.56
C VAL A 25 -12.66 5.50 -5.03
N THR A 26 -13.00 6.64 -4.41
CA THR A 26 -12.36 7.93 -4.68
C THR A 26 -11.56 8.43 -3.48
N GLU A 27 -10.52 9.24 -3.75
CA GLU A 27 -9.67 9.84 -2.71
C GLU A 27 -10.50 10.64 -1.70
N GLU A 28 -11.43 11.46 -2.21
CA GLU A 28 -12.30 12.33 -1.41
C GLU A 28 -13.15 11.54 -0.41
N SER A 29 -13.72 10.41 -0.87
CA SER A 29 -14.58 9.56 -0.04
C SER A 29 -13.83 8.96 1.15
N ILE A 30 -12.58 8.55 0.93
CA ILE A 30 -11.74 7.97 1.98
C ILE A 30 -11.21 9.07 2.90
N LYS A 31 -10.74 10.20 2.37
CA LYS A 31 -10.25 11.32 3.19
C LYS A 31 -11.34 11.81 4.14
N TYR A 32 -12.55 12.01 3.63
CA TYR A 32 -13.69 12.44 4.44
C TYR A 32 -14.02 11.49 5.59
N GLN A 33 -13.90 10.18 5.38
CA GLN A 33 -14.25 9.17 6.38
C GLN A 33 -13.10 8.81 7.34
N PHE A 34 -11.85 8.84 6.86
CA PHE A 34 -10.71 8.22 7.54
C PHE A 34 -9.50 9.16 7.74
N ASP A 35 -9.48 10.34 7.13
CA ASP A 35 -8.46 11.38 7.31
C ASP A 35 -9.09 12.70 7.77
N ILE A 36 -9.80 12.65 8.90
CA ILE A 36 -10.56 13.77 9.46
C ILE A 36 -9.63 14.94 9.82
N GLU A 37 -8.39 14.64 10.22
CA GLU A 37 -7.40 15.65 10.61
C GLU A 37 -6.62 16.21 9.40
N GLY A 38 -6.78 15.64 8.21
CA GLY A 38 -6.05 16.04 7.00
C GLY A 38 -4.53 15.85 7.12
N LYS A 39 -4.10 14.83 7.86
CA LYS A 39 -2.67 14.52 8.13
C LYS A 39 -2.21 13.27 7.39
N GLY A 40 -3.07 12.69 6.55
CA GLY A 40 -2.81 11.43 5.89
C GLY A 40 -3.30 10.22 6.69
N LEU A 41 -3.36 9.07 6.02
CA LEU A 41 -3.90 7.86 6.63
C LEU A 41 -2.87 7.22 7.56
N THR A 42 -3.20 7.19 8.85
CA THR A 42 -2.48 6.32 9.80
C THR A 42 -2.68 4.85 9.46
N GLN A 43 -1.79 3.97 9.93
CA GLN A 43 -1.93 2.51 9.72
C GLN A 43 -3.28 1.96 10.17
N THR A 44 -3.79 2.48 11.29
CA THR A 44 -5.10 2.09 11.83
C THR A 44 -6.22 2.60 10.94
N ALA A 45 -6.19 3.88 10.55
CA ALA A 45 -7.19 4.46 9.66
C ALA A 45 -7.23 3.75 8.31
N TRP A 46 -6.05 3.43 7.75
CA TRP A 46 -5.92 2.66 6.53
C TRP A 46 -6.54 1.27 6.62
N LEU A 47 -6.29 0.54 7.72
CA LEU A 47 -6.87 -0.79 7.93
C LEU A 47 -8.39 -0.72 8.06
N LEU A 48 -8.91 0.31 8.75
CA LEU A 48 -10.36 0.53 8.86
C LEU A 48 -10.98 0.89 7.51
N ALA A 49 -10.34 1.76 6.74
CA ALA A 49 -10.77 2.15 5.39
C ALA A 49 -10.87 0.93 4.47
N ALA A 50 -9.81 0.13 4.41
CA ALA A 50 -9.82 -1.11 3.63
C ALA A 50 -10.94 -2.07 4.06
N LYS A 51 -11.12 -2.30 5.37
CA LYS A 51 -12.22 -3.13 5.87
C LYS A 51 -13.60 -2.57 5.52
N SER A 52 -13.77 -1.25 5.58
CA SER A 52 -15.01 -0.56 5.18
C SER A 52 -15.36 -0.80 3.71
N LEU A 53 -14.34 -0.88 2.85
CA LEU A 53 -14.48 -1.24 1.44
C LEU A 53 -14.80 -2.73 1.21
N GLY A 54 -14.91 -3.55 2.26
CA GLY A 54 -15.12 -5.00 2.14
C GLY A 54 -13.84 -5.79 1.84
N LEU A 55 -12.68 -5.13 1.83
CA LEU A 55 -11.40 -5.77 1.65
C LEU A 55 -10.99 -6.54 2.92
N LYS A 56 -10.65 -7.83 2.77
CA LYS A 56 -10.15 -8.63 3.89
C LYS A 56 -8.66 -8.37 4.14
N VAL A 57 -8.31 -7.21 4.69
CA VAL A 57 -6.91 -6.85 4.95
C VAL A 57 -6.40 -7.31 6.31
N ARG A 58 -5.10 -7.62 6.38
CA ARG A 58 -4.34 -7.71 7.63
C ARG A 58 -2.97 -7.07 7.47
N LEU A 59 -2.57 -6.29 8.49
CA LEU A 59 -1.21 -5.79 8.63
C LEU A 59 -0.34 -6.90 9.21
N LEU A 60 0.70 -7.29 8.47
CA LEU A 60 1.64 -8.32 8.88
C LEU A 60 3.04 -7.73 8.89
N SER A 61 3.69 -7.70 10.06
CA SER A 61 5.12 -7.43 10.13
C SER A 61 5.85 -8.74 9.83
N LYS A 62 6.38 -8.88 8.61
CA LYS A 62 7.10 -10.09 8.19
C LYS A 62 8.44 -9.74 7.56
N PRO A 63 9.45 -10.63 7.71
CA PRO A 63 10.69 -10.48 6.98
C PRO A 63 10.44 -10.68 5.47
N ILE A 64 11.27 -10.04 4.65
CA ILE A 64 11.15 -10.07 3.18
C ILE A 64 11.09 -11.50 2.63
N SER A 65 11.83 -12.43 3.25
CA SER A 65 11.91 -13.84 2.86
C SER A 65 10.57 -14.57 2.97
N ARG A 66 9.58 -14.01 3.67
CA ARG A 66 8.23 -14.56 3.78
C ARG A 66 7.24 -13.93 2.78
N LEU A 67 7.61 -12.85 2.10
CA LEU A 67 6.77 -12.19 1.09
C LEU A 67 6.46 -13.07 -0.13
N PRO A 68 7.36 -13.95 -0.62
CA PRO A 68 7.03 -14.88 -1.71
C PRO A 68 5.84 -15.80 -1.40
N TYR A 69 5.57 -16.04 -0.11
CA TYR A 69 4.47 -16.88 0.36
C TYR A 69 3.17 -16.08 0.63
N CYS A 70 3.18 -14.77 0.37
CA CYS A 70 1.98 -13.92 0.43
C CYS A 70 1.31 -13.87 -0.94
N HIS A 71 -0.02 -13.67 -0.94
CA HIS A 71 -0.72 -13.37 -2.19
C HIS A 71 -0.41 -11.92 -2.55
N LEU A 72 0.22 -11.74 -3.70
CA LEU A 72 0.48 -10.44 -4.31
C LEU A 72 -0.73 -10.01 -5.17
N PRO A 73 -0.98 -8.71 -5.38
CA PRO A 73 -0.20 -7.57 -4.88
C PRO A 73 -0.43 -7.27 -3.39
N VAL A 74 0.57 -6.69 -2.75
CA VAL A 74 0.49 -6.24 -1.35
C VAL A 74 1.02 -4.83 -1.17
N LEU A 75 0.39 -4.02 -0.32
CA LEU A 75 0.95 -2.73 0.07
C LEU A 75 2.05 -2.95 1.11
N VAL A 76 3.23 -2.39 0.85
CA VAL A 76 4.35 -2.33 1.77
C VAL A 76 4.38 -0.96 2.43
N TRP A 77 4.22 -0.95 3.74
CA TRP A 77 4.34 0.25 4.56
C TRP A 77 5.80 0.42 5.00
N ASP A 78 6.49 1.38 4.38
CA ASP A 78 7.82 1.78 4.80
C ASP A 78 7.73 2.70 6.02
N LYS A 79 8.26 2.25 7.17
CA LYS A 79 8.27 3.02 8.43
C LYS A 79 9.40 4.06 8.49
N THR A 80 10.41 3.93 7.63
CA THR A 80 11.69 4.65 7.73
C THR A 80 11.70 5.93 6.90
N GLU A 81 11.24 5.84 5.66
CA GLU A 81 11.21 6.92 4.67
C GLU A 81 9.78 7.40 4.40
N GLY A 82 8.75 6.71 4.92
CA GLY A 82 7.34 7.03 4.64
C GLY A 82 6.91 6.75 3.20
N LYS A 83 7.80 6.17 2.38
CA LYS A 83 7.56 5.84 0.98
C LYS A 83 6.90 4.49 0.86
N HIS A 84 5.58 4.47 0.84
CA HIS A 84 4.84 3.22 0.65
C HIS A 84 4.82 2.85 -0.83
N PHE A 85 4.78 1.55 -1.11
CA PHE A 85 4.74 1.03 -2.46
C PHE A 85 3.98 -0.29 -2.50
N ILE A 86 3.42 -0.64 -3.65
CA ILE A 86 2.75 -1.93 -3.84
C ILE A 86 3.77 -2.92 -4.40
N LEU A 87 4.00 -4.01 -3.69
CA LEU A 87 4.77 -5.13 -4.20
C LEU A 87 3.86 -5.98 -5.09
N ALA A 88 4.13 -5.97 -6.39
CA ALA A 88 3.35 -6.68 -7.40
C ALA A 88 3.91 -8.07 -7.70
N ARG A 89 5.24 -8.21 -7.76
CA ARG A 89 5.92 -9.49 -8.03
C ARG A 89 7.28 -9.55 -7.33
N ILE A 90 7.73 -10.76 -7.05
CA ILE A 90 9.09 -11.06 -6.59
C ILE A 90 9.78 -11.92 -7.64
N ASP A 91 10.97 -11.52 -8.05
CA ASP A 91 11.85 -12.27 -8.93
C ASP A 91 12.97 -12.88 -8.07
N GLU A 92 12.78 -14.13 -7.68
CA GLU A 92 13.74 -14.87 -6.85
C GLU A 92 15.02 -15.22 -7.61
N GLN A 93 14.98 -15.33 -8.95
CA GLN A 93 16.16 -15.66 -9.75
C GLN A 93 17.15 -14.50 -9.76
N HIS A 94 16.65 -13.28 -9.97
CA HIS A 94 17.49 -12.08 -10.04
C HIS A 94 17.56 -11.30 -8.72
N HIS A 95 16.90 -11.79 -7.66
CA HIS A 95 16.76 -11.12 -6.36
C HIS A 95 16.19 -9.70 -6.48
N ARG A 96 15.17 -9.52 -7.32
CA ARG A 96 14.52 -8.22 -7.57
C ARG A 96 13.07 -8.22 -7.14
N TYR A 97 12.57 -7.06 -6.75
CA TYR A 97 11.19 -6.86 -6.37
C TYR A 97 10.52 -5.93 -7.38
N LEU A 98 9.52 -6.40 -8.10
CA LEU A 98 8.71 -5.55 -8.95
C LEU A 98 7.72 -4.80 -8.06
N ILE A 99 7.93 -3.50 -7.94
CA ILE A 99 7.10 -2.61 -7.15
C ILE A 99 6.36 -1.64 -8.06
N GLN A 100 5.15 -1.28 -7.66
CA GLN A 100 4.49 -0.07 -8.14
C GLN A 100 4.77 1.02 -7.11
N ASP A 101 5.62 1.96 -7.50
CA ASP A 101 5.78 3.20 -6.75
C ASP A 101 4.49 4.01 -6.86
N LEU A 102 4.05 4.60 -5.76
CA LEU A 102 2.77 5.30 -5.69
C LEU A 102 2.86 6.73 -6.25
N THR A 103 4.09 7.25 -6.37
CA THR A 103 4.41 8.54 -7.01
C THR A 103 4.67 8.39 -8.51
N LEU A 104 5.12 7.21 -8.96
CA LEU A 104 5.43 6.94 -10.36
C LEU A 104 4.22 6.31 -11.07
N SER A 105 4.09 6.59 -12.37
CA SER A 105 3.04 5.99 -13.20
C SER A 105 3.36 4.55 -13.62
N GLU A 106 4.64 4.16 -13.63
CA GLU A 106 5.08 2.86 -14.15
C GLU A 106 5.69 1.96 -13.06
N PRO A 107 5.48 0.63 -13.14
CA PRO A 107 6.14 -0.32 -12.26
C PRO A 107 7.66 -0.29 -12.42
N THR A 108 8.40 -0.40 -11.32
CA THR A 108 9.87 -0.42 -11.33
C THR A 108 10.43 -1.58 -10.51
N TYR A 109 11.68 -1.97 -10.80
CA TYR A 109 12.38 -3.01 -10.05
C TYR A 109 13.22 -2.40 -8.93
N LEU A 110 12.95 -2.83 -7.70
CA LEU A 110 13.76 -2.50 -6.54
C LEU A 110 14.78 -3.62 -6.29
N ASN A 111 16.06 -3.23 -6.15
CA ASN A 111 17.17 -4.13 -5.78
C ASN A 111 17.66 -3.89 -4.33
N LYS A 112 16.86 -3.20 -3.51
CA LYS A 112 17.20 -2.82 -2.14
C LYS A 112 16.76 -3.91 -1.16
N ASN A 113 17.58 -4.17 -0.14
CA ASN A 113 17.22 -5.07 0.96
C ASN A 113 16.19 -4.36 1.86
N LEU A 114 14.91 -4.76 1.77
CA LEU A 114 13.85 -4.21 2.64
C LEU A 114 13.86 -4.96 3.98
N ASN A 115 14.16 -4.23 5.06
CA ASN A 115 14.13 -4.78 6.41
C ASN A 115 12.77 -4.49 7.05
N ASN A 116 12.10 -5.54 7.55
CA ASN A 116 10.84 -5.46 8.32
C ASN A 116 9.75 -4.59 7.69
N VAL A 117 9.03 -5.17 6.73
CA VAL A 117 7.91 -4.50 6.07
C VAL A 117 6.59 -4.85 6.73
N ILE A 118 5.73 -3.84 6.95
CA ILE A 118 4.33 -4.10 7.24
C ILE A 118 3.61 -4.28 5.91
N VAL A 119 3.04 -5.47 5.75
CA VAL A 119 2.34 -5.88 4.55
C VAL A 119 0.85 -5.80 4.83
N ALA A 120 0.11 -5.05 4.03
CA ALA A 120 -1.33 -5.21 3.98
C ALA A 120 -1.68 -6.33 2.99
N ARG A 121 -1.99 -7.51 3.52
CA ARG A 121 -2.41 -8.67 2.72
C ARG A 121 -3.92 -8.74 2.65
N LEU A 122 -4.45 -8.96 1.46
CA LEU A 122 -5.83 -9.34 1.23
C LEU A 122 -6.00 -10.86 1.41
N LEU A 123 -6.96 -11.25 2.24
CA LEU A 123 -7.38 -12.64 2.42
C LEU A 123 -8.46 -12.95 1.37
N ARG A 124 -8.44 -14.13 0.76
CA ARG A 124 -9.57 -14.60 -0.06
C ARG A 124 -10.72 -15.03 0.85
#